data_AF-A0A945JZD6-F1
#
_entry.id   AF-A0A945JZD6-F1
#
_cell.length_a   1.000
_cell.length_b   1.000
_cell.length_c   1.000
_cell.angle_alpha   90.00
_cell.angle_beta   90.00
_cell.angle_gamma   90.00
#
_symmetry.space_group_name_H-M   'P 1'
#
loop_
_entity.id
_entity.type
_entity.pdbx_description
1 polymer ?
#
loop_
_entity_poly.entity_id
_entity_poly.type
_entity_poly.pdbx_seq_one_letter_code
_entity_poly.pdbx_strand_id
1 'polypeptide(L)'
;MAKLASRTAPLAERQTRRWWGLSFLLAMIIGWAYIFFTGQGGWLELQEERQILTDLEAEVLMLEATNDSLRNVLWRMENDSAFVERMAREQYGLVLPGEHLYRLIKPDTTDSISSVND
;
A
#
# COMPACT_ATOMS: atom_id res chain seq x y z
N MET A 1 -48.24 16.91 -74.85
CA MET A 1 -47.19 15.98 -74.39
C MET A 1 -45.83 16.59 -74.70
N ALA A 2 -44.96 16.75 -73.70
CA ALA A 2 -43.50 17.03 -73.74
C ALA A 2 -43.16 17.92 -72.52
N LYS A 3 -43.15 17.34 -71.32
CA LYS A 3 -41.98 16.75 -70.63
C LYS A 3 -41.07 17.82 -70.03
N LEU A 4 -41.24 18.00 -68.71
CA LEU A 4 -40.33 18.70 -67.81
C LEU A 4 -38.93 18.06 -67.89
N ALA A 5 -37.90 18.88 -67.87
CA ALA A 5 -36.56 18.45 -67.49
C ALA A 5 -35.84 19.61 -66.79
N SER A 6 -36.04 19.67 -65.48
CA SER A 6 -35.28 20.49 -64.53
C SER A 6 -33.79 20.16 -64.64
N ARG A 7 -32.98 21.16 -65.00
CA ARG A 7 -31.52 21.10 -64.94
C ARG A 7 -31.08 21.38 -63.50
N THR A 8 -30.87 20.34 -62.70
CA THR A 8 -30.19 20.44 -61.41
C THR A 8 -28.69 20.46 -61.64
N ALA A 9 -28.04 21.51 -61.15
CA ALA A 9 -26.60 21.73 -61.25
C ALA A 9 -25.82 20.66 -60.46
N PRO A 10 -24.68 20.14 -60.99
CA PRO A 10 -23.76 19.35 -60.19
C PRO A 10 -22.80 20.31 -59.46
N LEU A 11 -23.18 20.74 -58.26
CA LEU A 11 -22.23 21.32 -57.32
C LEU A 11 -21.65 20.19 -56.48
N ALA A 12 -20.32 20.14 -56.35
CA ALA A 12 -19.57 19.37 -55.34
C ALA A 12 -18.92 18.02 -55.71
N GLU A 13 -18.49 17.80 -56.96
CA GLU A 13 -17.67 16.60 -57.26
C GLU A 13 -16.14 16.79 -57.18
N ARG A 14 -15.65 18.01 -56.96
CA ARG A 14 -14.20 18.29 -56.84
C ARG A 14 -13.66 18.29 -55.40
N GLN A 15 -14.54 18.15 -54.41
CA GLN A 15 -14.21 18.35 -53.00
C GLN A 15 -13.82 17.05 -52.27
N THR A 16 -14.24 15.89 -52.76
CA THR A 16 -14.06 14.59 -52.09
C THR A 16 -12.60 14.14 -52.00
N ARG A 17 -11.77 14.46 -52.99
CA ARG A 17 -10.35 14.05 -53.01
C ARG A 17 -9.50 14.76 -51.95
N ARG A 18 -9.84 16.01 -51.60
CA ARG A 18 -9.16 16.76 -50.52
C ARG A 18 -9.59 16.25 -49.14
N TRP A 19 -10.84 15.81 -49.01
CA TRP A 19 -11.40 15.30 -47.76
C TRP A 19 -10.87 13.91 -47.43
N TRP A 20 -10.56 13.09 -48.44
CA TRP A 20 -9.85 11.83 -48.25
C TRP A 20 -8.42 12.04 -47.75
N GLY A 21 -7.70 13.02 -48.29
CA GLY A 21 -6.38 13.41 -47.78
C GLY A 21 -6.45 13.94 -46.34
N LEU A 22 -7.44 14.77 -46.03
CA LEU A 22 -7.67 15.28 -44.68
C LEU A 22 -8.04 14.17 -43.69
N SER A 23 -8.87 13.22 -44.12
CA SER A 23 -9.27 12.05 -43.33
C SER A 23 -8.08 11.13 -43.05
N PHE A 24 -7.19 10.93 -44.03
CA PHE A 24 -5.98 10.13 -43.84
C PHE A 24 -5.01 10.81 -42.86
N LEU A 25 -4.85 12.13 -42.99
CA LEU A 25 -4.01 12.92 -42.09
C LEU A 25 -4.59 12.92 -40.66
N LEU A 26 -5.90 13.05 -40.51
CA LEU A 26 -6.59 12.96 -39.22
C LEU A 26 -6.42 11.56 -38.59
N ALA A 27 -6.60 10.50 -39.38
CA ALA A 27 -6.40 9.13 -38.91
C ALA A 27 -4.94 8.88 -38.49
N MET A 28 -3.97 9.44 -39.22
CA MET A 28 -2.55 9.36 -38.87
C MET A 28 -2.24 10.09 -37.56
N ILE A 29 -2.80 11.28 -37.34
CA ILE A 29 -2.64 12.03 -36.08
C ILE A 29 -3.26 11.26 -34.91
N ILE A 30 -4.46 10.70 -35.08
CA ILE A 30 -5.13 9.91 -34.05
C ILE A 30 -4.35 8.62 -33.76
N GLY A 31 -3.84 7.94 -34.78
CA GLY A 31 -3.01 6.75 -34.63
C GLY A 31 -1.70 7.05 -33.90
N TRP A 32 -1.06 8.16 -34.21
CA TRP A 32 0.12 8.65 -33.48
C TRP A 32 -0.21 9.01 -32.04
N ALA A 33 -1.30 9.74 -31.80
CA ALA A 33 -1.76 10.07 -30.46
C ALA A 33 -2.07 8.80 -29.65
N TYR A 34 -2.68 7.78 -30.27
CA TYR A 34 -2.92 6.48 -29.66
C TYR A 34 -1.60 5.77 -29.34
N ILE A 35 -0.63 5.69 -30.26
CA ILE A 35 0.69 5.12 -29.98
C ILE A 35 1.41 5.90 -28.86
N PHE A 36 1.27 7.22 -28.78
CA PHE A 36 1.82 8.01 -27.68
C PHE A 36 1.07 7.78 -26.35
N PHE A 37 -0.23 7.46 -26.39
CA PHE A 37 -1.02 7.15 -25.21
C PHE A 37 -0.88 5.69 -24.74
N THR A 38 -0.67 4.73 -25.65
CA THR A 38 -0.61 3.29 -25.36
C THR A 38 0.80 2.70 -25.47
N GLY A 39 1.76 3.44 -26.01
CA GLY A 39 3.12 2.99 -26.25
C GLY A 39 3.96 3.17 -25.00
N GLN A 40 4.01 2.15 -24.14
CA GLN A 40 5.10 1.85 -23.19
C GLN A 40 5.59 3.00 -22.27
N GLY A 41 4.79 4.07 -22.10
CA GLY A 41 5.19 5.28 -21.39
C GLY A 41 4.08 6.34 -21.30
N GLY A 42 2.81 5.90 -21.31
CA GLY A 42 1.70 6.80 -21.03
C GLY A 42 1.86 7.41 -19.63
N TRP A 43 1.48 8.67 -19.46
CA TRP A 43 1.58 9.45 -18.20
C TRP A 43 1.04 8.77 -16.93
N LEU A 44 0.32 7.64 -17.07
CA LEU A 44 -0.14 6.80 -15.97
C LEU A 44 0.98 5.93 -15.35
N GLU A 45 1.94 5.43 -16.15
CA GLU A 45 2.97 4.50 -15.66
C GLU A 45 3.99 5.21 -14.74
N LEU A 46 4.25 6.50 -15.00
CA LEU A 46 5.14 7.35 -14.19
C LEU A 46 4.58 7.72 -12.82
N GLN A 47 3.29 7.48 -12.56
CA GLN A 47 2.70 7.63 -11.23
C GLN A 47 2.75 6.33 -10.41
N GLU A 48 2.66 5.17 -11.06
CA GLU A 48 2.73 3.88 -10.38
C GLU A 48 4.17 3.59 -9.92
N GLU A 49 5.16 3.92 -10.74
CA GLU A 49 6.57 3.69 -10.40
C GLU A 49 7.05 4.60 -9.24
N ARG A 50 6.44 5.76 -9.05
CA ARG A 50 6.73 6.64 -7.90
C ARG A 50 6.12 6.11 -6.60
N GLN A 51 4.94 5.50 -6.66
CA GLN A 51 4.30 4.92 -5.47
C GLN A 51 5.09 3.72 -4.94
N ILE A 52 5.63 2.89 -5.84
CA ILE A 52 6.46 1.74 -5.47
C ILE A 52 7.76 2.21 -4.78
N LEU A 53 8.39 3.28 -5.27
CA LEU A 53 9.59 3.83 -4.63
C LEU A 53 9.29 4.44 -3.25
N THR A 54 8.16 5.14 -3.09
CA THR A 54 7.79 5.70 -1.78
C THR A 54 7.41 4.63 -0.76
N ASP A 55 6.73 3.57 -1.20
CA ASP A 55 6.35 2.47 -0.31
C ASP A 55 7.57 1.66 0.13
N LEU A 56 8.52 1.42 -0.79
CA LEU A 56 9.75 0.70 -0.48
C LEU A 56 10.67 1.52 0.44
N GLU A 57 10.74 2.84 0.25
CA GLU A 57 11.50 3.73 1.13
C GLU A 57 10.88 3.82 2.53
N ALA A 58 9.54 3.85 2.62
CA ALA A 58 8.84 3.80 3.90
C ALA A 58 9.06 2.46 4.63
N GLU A 59 9.07 1.35 3.91
CA GLU A 59 9.34 0.02 4.48
C GLU A 59 10.77 -0.10 4.99
N VAL A 60 11.75 0.42 4.25
CA VAL A 60 13.16 0.46 4.69
C VAL A 60 13.32 1.29 5.96
N LEU A 61 12.72 2.49 6.02
CA LEU A 61 12.77 3.33 7.21
C LEU A 61 12.12 2.67 8.42
N MET A 62 11.01 1.97 8.23
CA MET A 62 10.34 1.22 9.30
C MET A 62 11.21 0.05 9.79
N LEU A 63 11.84 -0.69 8.88
CA LEU A 63 12.74 -1.79 9.21
C LEU A 63 13.99 -1.29 9.95
N GLU A 64 14.57 -0.17 9.53
CA GLU A 64 15.74 0.43 10.16
C GLU A 64 15.42 0.92 11.57
N ALA A 65 14.30 1.63 11.76
CA ALA A 65 13.83 2.05 13.08
C ALA A 65 13.59 0.87 14.02
N THR A 66 13.02 -0.23 13.49
CA THR A 66 12.81 -1.46 14.25
C THR A 66 14.16 -2.09 14.63
N ASN A 67 15.11 -2.16 13.70
CA ASN A 67 16.44 -2.71 13.95
C ASN A 67 17.18 -1.92 15.04
N ASP A 68 17.15 -0.58 14.96
CA ASP A 68 17.77 0.29 15.95
C ASP A 68 17.14 0.13 17.33
N SER A 69 15.81 0.00 17.40
CA SER A 69 15.11 -0.27 18.65
C SER A 69 15.54 -1.61 19.28
N LEU A 70 15.65 -2.67 18.47
CA LEU A 70 16.08 -3.99 18.91
C LEU A 70 17.55 -4.00 19.35
N ARG A 71 18.42 -3.30 18.63
CA ARG A 71 19.84 -3.13 19.00
C ARG A 71 19.98 -2.42 20.35
N ASN A 72 19.18 -1.38 20.60
CA ASN A 72 19.20 -0.67 21.87
C ASN A 72 18.72 -1.57 23.01
N VAL A 73 17.67 -2.37 22.79
CA VAL A 73 17.22 -3.37 23.78
C VAL A 73 18.33 -4.38 24.05
N LEU A 74 18.98 -4.93 23.02
CA LEU A 74 20.08 -5.88 23.18
C LEU A 74 21.24 -5.28 23.97
N TRP A 75 21.63 -4.05 23.64
CA TRP A 75 22.69 -3.33 24.36
C TRP A 75 22.34 -3.12 25.83
N ARG A 76 21.08 -2.78 26.15
CA ARG A 76 20.61 -2.65 27.53
C ARG A 76 20.59 -4.00 28.26
N MET A 77 20.22 -5.08 27.58
CA MET A 77 20.27 -6.42 28.19
C MET A 77 21.71 -6.85 28.52
N GLU A 78 22.68 -6.48 27.69
CA GLU A 78 24.08 -6.83 27.91
C GLU A 78 24.78 -5.94 28.94
N ASN A 79 24.47 -4.64 28.96
CA ASN A 79 25.21 -3.66 29.76
C ASN A 79 24.46 -3.19 31.02
N ASP A 80 23.16 -3.42 31.14
CA ASP A 80 22.34 -3.00 32.29
C ASP A 80 21.63 -4.21 32.93
N SER A 81 22.22 -4.73 34.01
CA SER A 81 21.65 -5.85 34.78
C SER A 81 20.30 -5.50 35.41
N ALA A 82 20.05 -4.23 35.77
CA ALA A 82 18.79 -3.79 36.33
C ALA A 82 17.68 -3.78 35.27
N PHE A 83 18.02 -3.54 34.00
CA PHE A 83 17.06 -3.68 32.89
C PHE A 83 16.62 -5.14 32.72
N VAL A 84 17.55 -6.09 32.76
CA VAL A 84 17.24 -7.51 32.69
C VAL A 84 16.41 -7.97 33.89
N GLU A 85 16.76 -7.52 35.09
CA GLU A 85 16.03 -7.85 36.32
C GLU A 85 14.59 -7.32 36.30
N ARG A 86 14.37 -6.07 35.86
CA ARG A 86 13.02 -5.51 35.67
C ARG A 86 12.21 -6.34 34.69
N MET A 87 12.77 -6.66 33.53
CA MET A 87 12.09 -7.50 32.53
C MET A 87 11.78 -8.90 33.06
N ALA A 88 12.68 -9.51 33.84
CA ALA A 88 12.48 -10.80 34.48
C ALA A 88 11.32 -10.77 35.50
N ARG A 89 11.23 -9.71 36.32
CA ARG A 89 10.14 -9.55 37.28
C ARG A 89 8.81 -9.22 36.62
N GLU A 90 8.80 -8.31 35.64
CA GLU A 90 7.57 -7.80 35.02
C GLU A 90 6.97 -8.77 34.01
N GLN A 91 7.76 -9.31 33.09
CA GLN A 91 7.26 -10.18 32.02
C GLN A 91 7.11 -11.63 32.47
N TYR A 92 8.01 -12.09 33.34
CA TYR A 92 8.10 -13.51 33.70
C TYR A 92 7.78 -13.78 35.17
N GLY A 93 7.54 -12.76 36.00
CA GLY A 93 7.23 -12.93 37.42
C GLY A 93 8.35 -13.61 38.20
N LEU A 94 9.59 -13.55 37.71
CA LEU A 94 10.72 -14.23 38.32
C LEU A 94 11.13 -13.52 39.62
N VAL A 95 11.55 -14.31 40.61
CA VAL A 95 12.04 -13.84 41.91
C VAL A 95 13.45 -14.39 42.14
N LEU A 96 14.31 -13.63 42.82
CA LEU A 96 15.67 -14.08 43.09
C LEU A 96 15.67 -15.26 44.07
N PRO A 97 16.71 -16.12 44.03
CA PRO A 97 16.88 -17.16 45.04
C PRO A 97 16.96 -16.55 46.45
N GLY A 98 15.93 -16.78 47.27
CA GLY A 98 15.77 -16.22 48.61
C GLY A 98 14.66 -15.18 48.77
N GLU A 99 14.02 -14.73 47.69
CA GLU A 99 12.84 -13.87 47.73
C GLU A 99 11.54 -14.71 47.83
N HIS A 100 10.54 -14.23 48.57
CA HIS A 100 9.23 -14.89 48.71
C HIS A 100 8.12 -14.09 47.99
N LEU A 101 7.41 -14.75 47.08
CA LEU A 101 6.26 -14.16 46.37
C LEU A 101 4.99 -14.26 47.22
N TYR A 102 4.47 -13.12 47.70
CA TYR A 102 3.18 -13.06 48.39
C TYR A 102 2.07 -12.67 47.41
N ARG A 103 1.07 -13.54 47.22
CA ARG A 103 -0.14 -13.22 46.46
C ARG A 103 -1.27 -12.91 47.45
N LEU A 104 -1.78 -11.69 47.42
CA LEU A 104 -2.95 -11.33 48.23
C LEU A 104 -4.19 -11.99 47.62
N ILE A 105 -4.82 -12.89 48.37
CA ILE A 105 -6.10 -13.52 48.00
C ILE A 105 -7.19 -12.81 48.80
N LYS A 106 -8.22 -12.33 48.12
CA LYS A 106 -9.39 -11.73 48.78
C LYS A 106 -10.20 -12.85 49.46
N PRO A 107 -10.69 -12.66 50.71
CA PRO A 107 -11.30 -13.73 51.51
C PRO A 107 -12.65 -14.29 51.00
N ASP A 108 -13.09 -13.97 49.80
CA ASP A 108 -14.39 -14.37 49.24
C ASP A 108 -14.39 -15.80 48.64
N THR A 109 -13.24 -16.49 48.55
CA THR A 109 -13.08 -17.78 47.84
C THR A 109 -12.85 -18.99 48.77
N THR A 110 -12.86 -18.81 50.09
CA THR A 110 -12.56 -19.91 51.03
C THR A 110 -13.74 -20.87 51.24
N ASP A 111 -14.97 -20.46 50.95
CA ASP A 111 -16.17 -21.27 51.23
C ASP A 111 -16.38 -22.46 50.26
N SER A 112 -15.74 -22.48 49.08
CA SER A 112 -15.93 -23.55 48.09
C SER A 112 -14.91 -24.69 48.16
N ILE A 113 -13.83 -24.57 48.95
CA ILE A 113 -12.76 -25.58 49.01
C ILE A 113 -13.02 -26.63 50.11
N SER A 114 -13.95 -26.34 51.05
CA SER A 114 -14.24 -27.19 52.21
C SER A 114 -15.38 -28.21 52.00
N SER A 115 -16.04 -28.24 50.83
CA SER A 115 -17.23 -29.06 50.57
C SER A 115 -16.98 -30.34 49.74
N VAL A 116 -15.73 -30.62 49.32
CA VAL A 116 -15.42 -31.77 48.43
C VAL A 116 -15.01 -33.03 49.21
N ASN A 117 -15.04 -33.01 50.55
CA ASN A 117 -14.54 -34.12 51.36
C ASN A 117 -15.48 -34.52 52.51
N ASP A 118 -16.77 -34.67 52.20
CA ASP A 118 -17.76 -35.44 52.98
C ASP A 118 -18.48 -36.44 52.05
#